data_AF-A0A9W4G5Q6-F1
#
_entry.id   AF-A0A9W4G5Q6-F1
#
_cell.length_a   1.000
_cell.length_b   1.000
_cell.length_c   1.000
_cell.angle_alpha   90.00
_cell.angle_beta   90.00
_cell.angle_gamma   90.00
#
_symmetry.space_group_name_H-M   'P 1'
#
loop_
_entity.id
_entity.type
_entity.pdbx_description
1 polymer ?
#
loop_
_entity_poly.entity_id
_entity_poly.type
_entity_poly.pdbx_seq_one_letter_code
_entity_poly.pdbx_strand_id
1 'polypeptide(L)'
;MSNQQQITDLYNTGVDPDRNLLGDSLPDPHYQLESFPAGTVTPAVTSPDNSLAKNWVANTATSRWIGPNRPSANGPVGEYIYKTTFTLPIFSEALIVGELSADDNVTDILINGVSAGNPNPLGSWTTVSQFQISTGFVVGKNTIEFKVNNSNGPTGLRIHSITGTYTPALSTVGKIVINADEWTLSDHGLNVAPDGTQFALNIANYFVGNQNGKFHVLSNNFGLTGASLATVMTNAGHTWTKGMNISVNLATLQQYDGIFIGGDPIDNQVLIEYVQNGGKVYLCAGTGQGGSQAEANNWNTFLAAFGLKYQGTYNGISGNIPVSKPNHPLFAGVTTLYQNSGNSITDLQSDSSLNEIVFNDSNGQGLIATAEFIQTPPTP
;
A
#
# COMPACT_ATOMS: atom_id res chain seq x y z
N MET A 1 -9.50 -20.34 0.66
CA MET A 1 -10.07 -19.76 1.89
C MET A 1 -9.82 -18.27 1.80
N SER A 2 -10.87 -17.44 1.84
CA SER A 2 -10.74 -15.98 1.72
C SER A 2 -9.96 -15.44 2.92
N ASN A 3 -8.92 -14.62 2.68
CA ASN A 3 -8.07 -14.00 3.70
C ASN A 3 -8.73 -12.75 4.31
N GLN A 4 -10.04 -12.79 4.54
CA GLN A 4 -10.78 -11.64 5.08
C GLN A 4 -10.34 -11.33 6.51
N GLN A 5 -10.09 -10.06 6.77
CA GLN A 5 -9.82 -9.47 8.07
C GLN A 5 -10.99 -8.57 8.50
N GLN A 6 -11.08 -8.28 9.80
CA GLN A 6 -12.14 -7.46 10.37
C GLN A 6 -11.73 -5.97 10.42
N ILE A 7 -12.68 -5.07 10.14
CA ILE A 7 -12.55 -3.64 10.43
C ILE A 7 -12.82 -3.43 11.91
N THR A 8 -11.81 -3.01 12.68
CA THR A 8 -11.83 -3.03 14.14
C THR A 8 -12.25 -1.70 14.77
N ASP A 9 -12.36 -0.63 13.99
CA ASP A 9 -12.71 0.73 14.40
C ASP A 9 -14.13 1.13 13.97
N LEU A 10 -15.02 0.15 13.76
CA LEU A 10 -16.47 0.34 13.67
C LEU A 10 -17.13 0.13 15.04
N TYR A 11 -18.08 1.02 15.37
CA TYR A 11 -18.75 1.07 16.67
C TYR A 11 -20.25 1.25 16.50
N ASN A 12 -21.05 0.62 17.37
CA ASN A 12 -22.47 0.92 17.48
C ASN A 12 -22.67 2.34 18.06
N THR A 13 -23.86 2.90 17.94
CA THR A 13 -24.18 4.15 18.65
C THR A 13 -24.31 3.90 20.16
N GLY A 14 -23.90 4.86 20.96
CA GLY A 14 -24.05 4.88 22.41
C GLY A 14 -23.08 3.98 23.16
N VAL A 15 -21.88 3.76 22.63
CA VAL A 15 -20.79 3.02 23.31
C VAL A 15 -19.52 3.84 23.41
N ASP A 16 -18.69 3.53 24.40
CA ASP A 16 -17.36 4.13 24.56
C ASP A 16 -16.32 3.46 23.62
N PRO A 17 -15.05 3.91 23.59
CA PRO A 17 -14.00 3.28 22.78
C PRO A 17 -13.69 1.83 23.15
N ASP A 18 -14.00 1.40 24.37
CA ASP A 18 -13.86 0.03 24.87
C ASP A 18 -15.10 -0.83 24.59
N ARG A 19 -16.08 -0.29 23.84
CA ARG A 19 -17.36 -0.91 23.46
C ARG A 19 -18.32 -1.15 24.64
N ASN A 20 -18.11 -0.49 25.77
CA ASN A 20 -19.07 -0.48 26.87
C ASN A 20 -20.21 0.51 26.59
N LEU A 21 -21.41 0.17 27.05
CA LEU A 21 -22.58 1.03 26.91
C LEU A 21 -22.39 2.35 27.66
N LEU A 22 -22.64 3.48 27.00
CA LEU A 22 -22.63 4.79 27.63
C LEU A 22 -23.84 4.99 28.54
N GLY A 23 -23.64 5.81 29.58
CA GLY A 23 -24.71 6.33 30.43
C GLY A 23 -25.66 7.27 29.69
N ASP A 24 -26.66 7.77 30.41
CA ASP A 24 -27.73 8.62 29.89
C ASP A 24 -27.25 10.03 29.53
N SER A 25 -27.74 10.57 28.41
CA SER A 25 -27.47 11.95 27.97
C SER A 25 -25.99 12.29 27.81
N LEU A 26 -25.16 11.30 27.46
CA LEU A 26 -23.74 11.47 27.21
C LEU A 26 -23.46 11.62 25.70
N PRO A 27 -22.56 12.53 25.30
CA PRO A 27 -22.11 12.63 23.92
C PRO A 27 -21.58 11.29 23.39
N ASP A 28 -21.97 10.93 22.18
CA ASP A 28 -21.42 9.77 21.48
C ASP A 28 -20.01 10.10 20.93
N PRO A 29 -18.97 9.32 21.25
CA PRO A 29 -17.61 9.58 20.78
C PRO A 29 -17.37 9.20 19.31
N HIS A 30 -18.25 8.38 18.72
CA HIS A 30 -18.07 7.75 17.40
C HIS A 30 -18.98 8.35 16.32
N TYR A 31 -20.10 8.96 16.72
CA TYR A 31 -21.09 9.56 15.84
C TYR A 31 -21.29 11.05 16.12
N GLN A 32 -21.00 11.89 15.13
CA GLN A 32 -21.13 13.35 15.23
C GLN A 32 -22.22 13.86 14.30
N LEU A 33 -22.90 14.94 14.70
CA LEU A 33 -23.81 15.66 13.82
C LEU A 33 -23.02 16.62 12.91
N GLU A 34 -22.93 16.31 11.63
CA GLU A 34 -22.25 17.13 10.63
C GLU A 34 -23.12 18.26 10.09
N SER A 35 -24.40 17.95 9.83
CA SER A 35 -25.42 18.91 9.40
C SER A 35 -26.71 18.64 10.16
N PHE A 36 -27.42 19.69 10.53
CA PHE A 36 -28.64 19.60 11.34
C PHE A 36 -29.50 20.85 11.19
N PRO A 37 -30.82 20.78 11.43
CA PRO A 37 -31.69 21.93 11.28
C PRO A 37 -31.44 23.00 12.34
N ALA A 38 -31.79 24.26 12.04
CA ALA A 38 -31.62 25.37 12.98
C ALA A 38 -32.40 25.13 14.28
N GLY A 39 -31.79 25.49 15.41
CA GLY A 39 -32.36 25.28 16.74
C GLY A 39 -32.05 23.91 17.36
N THR A 40 -31.32 23.04 16.67
CA THR A 40 -30.82 21.77 17.22
C THR A 40 -29.85 22.00 18.38
N VAL A 41 -29.97 21.22 19.45
CA VAL A 41 -29.01 21.20 20.56
C VAL A 41 -28.02 20.07 20.32
N THR A 42 -26.72 20.34 20.43
CA THR A 42 -25.65 19.38 20.10
C THR A 42 -24.65 19.26 21.26
N PRO A 43 -23.80 18.20 21.33
CA PRO A 43 -23.59 17.11 20.37
C PRO A 43 -24.75 16.10 20.30
N ALA A 44 -24.68 15.12 19.40
CA ALA A 44 -25.54 13.94 19.48
C ALA A 44 -25.23 13.20 20.79
N VAL A 45 -26.26 12.92 21.60
CA VAL A 45 -26.11 12.23 22.88
C VAL A 45 -27.00 11.00 22.96
N THR A 46 -26.64 10.08 23.85
CA THR A 46 -27.45 8.91 24.18
C THR A 46 -28.80 9.28 24.80
N SER A 47 -29.88 8.73 24.25
CA SER A 47 -31.23 8.91 24.79
C SER A 47 -31.48 7.99 25.99
N PRO A 48 -31.86 8.52 27.17
CA PRO A 48 -32.33 7.74 28.32
C PRO A 48 -33.50 6.80 27.97
N ASP A 49 -33.53 5.58 28.52
CA ASP A 49 -34.60 4.61 28.25
C ASP A 49 -36.00 5.14 28.60
N ASN A 50 -36.10 5.89 29.69
CA ASN A 50 -37.36 6.51 30.14
C ASN A 50 -37.77 7.75 29.31
N SER A 51 -36.92 8.18 28.37
CA SER A 51 -37.14 9.33 27.50
C SER A 51 -37.31 8.95 26.03
N LEU A 52 -37.13 7.66 25.68
CA LEU A 52 -37.43 7.14 24.35
C LEU A 52 -38.91 7.41 24.04
N ALA A 53 -39.17 7.88 22.83
CA ALA A 53 -40.55 8.07 22.41
C ALA A 53 -41.28 6.72 22.35
N LYS A 54 -42.60 6.78 22.54
CA LYS A 54 -43.42 5.57 22.71
C LYS A 54 -43.28 4.65 21.49
N ASN A 55 -43.02 3.37 21.75
CA ASN A 55 -42.83 2.29 20.76
C ASN A 55 -41.52 2.32 19.97
N TRP A 56 -40.57 3.20 20.30
CA TRP A 56 -39.23 3.08 19.74
C TRP A 56 -38.63 1.71 20.08
N VAL A 57 -37.83 1.17 19.15
CA VAL A 57 -37.00 0.00 19.43
C VAL A 57 -36.19 0.27 20.69
N ALA A 58 -36.23 -0.63 21.67
CA ALA A 58 -35.53 -0.43 22.93
C ALA A 58 -34.01 -0.34 22.72
N ASN A 59 -33.33 0.46 23.55
CA ASN A 59 -31.88 0.36 23.70
C ASN A 59 -31.49 -1.06 24.14
N THR A 60 -30.29 -1.49 23.81
CA THR A 60 -29.75 -2.80 24.22
C THR A 60 -28.47 -2.61 25.02
N ALA A 61 -27.96 -3.71 25.59
CA ALA A 61 -26.67 -3.73 26.27
C ALA A 61 -25.47 -3.33 25.39
N THR A 62 -25.66 -3.19 24.07
CA THR A 62 -24.58 -2.97 23.10
C THR A 62 -24.84 -1.79 22.15
N SER A 63 -25.96 -1.07 22.30
CA SER A 63 -26.25 0.12 21.48
C SER A 63 -27.38 0.95 22.06
N ARG A 64 -27.30 2.28 21.89
CA ARG A 64 -28.36 3.23 22.28
C ARG A 64 -28.74 4.15 21.15
N TRP A 65 -29.97 4.63 21.17
CA TRP A 65 -30.39 5.79 20.38
C TRP A 65 -29.54 6.99 20.71
N ILE A 66 -29.14 7.72 19.68
CA ILE A 66 -28.53 9.04 19.79
C ILE A 66 -29.38 10.08 19.08
N GLY A 67 -29.38 11.30 19.62
CA GLY A 67 -30.13 12.41 19.04
C GLY A 67 -29.69 13.75 19.62
N PRO A 68 -30.30 14.86 19.17
CA PRO A 68 -29.90 16.23 19.54
C PRO A 68 -30.32 16.68 20.95
N ASN A 69 -30.22 15.79 21.95
CA ASN A 69 -30.42 16.02 23.39
C ASN A 69 -31.57 16.97 23.81
N ARG A 70 -32.81 16.54 23.63
CA ARG A 70 -34.01 17.30 24.06
C ARG A 70 -35.01 16.39 24.80
N PRO A 71 -35.86 16.95 25.68
CA PRO A 71 -36.88 16.16 26.37
C PRO A 71 -37.75 15.35 25.38
N SER A 72 -37.94 14.07 25.69
CA SER A 72 -38.65 13.10 24.84
C SER A 72 -38.05 12.92 23.44
N ALA A 73 -36.74 13.16 23.28
CA ALA A 73 -36.01 13.10 22.03
C ALA A 73 -36.53 14.05 20.92
N ASN A 74 -37.34 15.07 21.25
CA ASN A 74 -37.92 15.98 20.26
C ASN A 74 -36.85 16.82 19.56
N GLY A 75 -36.82 16.83 18.22
CA GLY A 75 -35.92 17.66 17.43
C GLY A 75 -36.67 18.64 16.52
N PRO A 76 -36.03 19.75 16.08
CA PRO A 76 -36.49 20.52 14.95
C PRO A 76 -36.75 19.68 13.68
N VAL A 77 -37.69 20.10 12.85
CA VAL A 77 -37.97 19.49 11.54
C VAL A 77 -36.82 19.73 10.57
N GLY A 78 -36.44 18.69 9.83
CA GLY A 78 -35.43 18.75 8.77
C GLY A 78 -34.47 17.55 8.78
N GLU A 79 -33.41 17.68 8.00
CA GLU A 79 -32.40 16.63 7.83
C GLU A 79 -31.27 16.75 8.87
N TYR A 80 -30.90 15.61 9.45
CA TYR A 80 -29.78 15.41 10.37
C TYR A 80 -28.79 14.46 9.71
N ILE A 81 -27.52 14.86 9.61
CA ILE A 81 -26.45 14.00 9.08
C ILE A 81 -25.59 13.53 10.24
N TYR A 82 -25.70 12.24 10.57
CA TYR A 82 -24.84 11.59 11.56
C TYR A 82 -23.64 10.98 10.86
N LYS A 83 -22.44 11.33 11.30
CA LYS A 83 -21.18 10.96 10.69
C LYS A 83 -20.35 10.08 11.61
N THR A 84 -19.83 8.99 11.07
CA THR A 84 -18.81 8.16 11.71
C THR A 84 -17.67 7.86 10.72
N THR A 85 -16.52 7.42 11.23
CA THR A 85 -15.33 7.17 10.40
C THR A 85 -14.64 5.90 10.83
N PHE A 86 -13.99 5.24 9.87
CA PHE A 86 -13.17 4.06 10.09
C PHE A 86 -11.99 4.09 9.12
N THR A 87 -11.03 3.19 9.30
CA THR A 87 -9.81 3.14 8.49
C THR A 87 -9.66 1.80 7.80
N LEU A 88 -9.19 1.84 6.54
CA LEU A 88 -8.83 0.64 5.78
C LEU A 88 -7.35 0.70 5.38
N PRO A 89 -6.60 -0.41 5.49
CA PRO A 89 -5.29 -0.52 4.88
C PRO A 89 -5.42 -0.66 3.36
N ILE A 90 -4.40 -1.15 2.66
CA ILE A 90 -4.55 -1.54 1.25
C ILE A 90 -5.43 -2.81 1.19
N PHE A 91 -6.53 -2.75 0.43
CA PHE A 91 -7.51 -3.83 0.31
C PHE A 91 -7.92 -4.07 -1.15
N SER A 92 -8.41 -5.28 -1.47
CA SER A 92 -9.01 -5.60 -2.78
C SER A 92 -10.53 -5.60 -2.73
N GLU A 93 -11.11 -5.91 -1.57
CA GLU A 93 -12.54 -5.98 -1.33
C GLU A 93 -12.83 -5.51 0.10
N ALA A 94 -13.97 -4.86 0.32
CA ALA A 94 -14.46 -4.51 1.64
C ALA A 94 -15.99 -4.61 1.67
N LEU A 95 -16.53 -4.93 2.84
CA LEU A 95 -17.95 -5.07 3.11
C LEU A 95 -18.25 -4.55 4.51
N ILE A 96 -19.24 -3.68 4.63
CA ILE A 96 -19.82 -3.30 5.92
C ILE A 96 -21.28 -3.76 5.92
N VAL A 97 -21.69 -4.39 7.02
CA VAL A 97 -23.09 -4.72 7.29
C VAL A 97 -23.47 -4.21 8.67
N GLY A 98 -24.73 -3.88 8.86
CA GLY A 98 -25.23 -3.50 10.17
C GLY A 98 -26.74 -3.41 10.20
N GLU A 99 -27.23 -3.04 11.36
CA GLU A 99 -28.63 -2.83 11.65
C GLU A 99 -28.85 -1.40 12.10
N LEU A 100 -29.98 -0.81 11.72
CA LEU A 100 -30.32 0.55 12.09
C LEU A 100 -31.81 0.75 12.34
N SER A 101 -32.09 1.71 13.21
CA SER A 101 -33.41 2.31 13.41
C SER A 101 -33.24 3.83 13.40
N ALA A 102 -34.19 4.56 12.81
CA ALA A 102 -34.20 6.01 12.78
C ALA A 102 -35.62 6.54 13.00
N ASP A 103 -35.72 7.75 13.54
CA ASP A 103 -36.98 8.51 13.60
C ASP A 103 -36.80 9.86 12.87
N ASP A 104 -37.48 10.10 11.74
CA ASP A 104 -38.55 9.26 11.13
C ASP A 104 -38.03 8.13 10.24
N ASN A 105 -36.92 8.38 9.55
CA ASN A 105 -36.29 7.45 8.61
C ASN A 105 -34.86 7.87 8.23
N VAL A 106 -34.09 6.95 7.64
CA VAL A 106 -32.88 7.29 6.89
C VAL A 106 -33.26 7.55 5.42
N THR A 107 -32.83 8.65 4.83
CA THR A 107 -33.07 8.98 3.41
C THR A 107 -31.97 8.46 2.51
N ASP A 108 -30.73 8.39 3.02
CA ASP A 108 -29.58 7.83 2.33
C ASP A 108 -28.47 7.47 3.34
N ILE A 109 -27.63 6.50 2.96
CA ILE A 109 -26.34 6.25 3.62
C ILE A 109 -25.25 6.60 2.60
N LEU A 110 -24.37 7.53 2.94
CA LEU A 110 -23.23 7.87 2.09
C LEU A 110 -21.95 7.24 2.64
N ILE A 111 -21.12 6.72 1.74
CA ILE A 111 -19.73 6.32 2.01
C ILE A 111 -18.82 7.21 1.18
N ASN A 112 -18.02 8.05 1.84
CA ASN A 112 -17.14 9.02 1.18
C ASN A 112 -17.88 9.91 0.15
N GLY A 113 -19.12 10.30 0.46
CA GLY A 113 -19.98 11.10 -0.43
C GLY A 113 -20.70 10.32 -1.54
N VAL A 114 -20.48 9.00 -1.66
CA VAL A 114 -21.17 8.13 -2.63
C VAL A 114 -22.34 7.43 -1.95
N SER A 115 -23.53 7.46 -2.57
CA SER A 115 -24.71 6.78 -2.02
C SER A 115 -24.55 5.26 -2.02
N ALA A 116 -24.78 4.66 -0.86
CA ALA A 116 -24.91 3.22 -0.65
C ALA A 116 -26.39 2.77 -0.62
N GLY A 117 -27.33 3.69 -0.80
CA GLY A 117 -28.76 3.44 -0.88
C GLY A 117 -29.52 3.69 0.42
N ASN A 118 -30.85 3.50 0.35
CA ASN A 118 -31.78 3.75 1.45
C ASN A 118 -32.36 2.43 2.00
N PRO A 119 -31.91 1.98 3.18
CA PRO A 119 -32.42 0.76 3.80
C PRO A 119 -33.60 0.95 4.77
N ASN A 120 -34.08 2.19 4.99
CA ASN A 120 -34.95 2.50 6.13
C ASN A 120 -36.15 3.37 5.73
N PRO A 121 -37.35 2.78 5.53
CA PRO A 121 -38.53 3.53 5.14
C PRO A 121 -39.07 4.42 6.28
N LEU A 122 -39.97 5.36 5.94
CA LEU A 122 -40.74 6.13 6.92
C LEU A 122 -41.46 5.23 7.92
N GLY A 123 -41.38 5.53 9.22
CA GLY A 123 -42.00 4.72 10.27
C GLY A 123 -41.07 3.74 10.99
N SER A 124 -39.79 3.74 10.65
CA SER A 124 -38.87 2.67 11.06
C SER A 124 -38.34 2.78 12.49
N TRP A 125 -38.80 3.72 13.29
CA TRP A 125 -38.44 3.81 14.72
C TRP A 125 -38.95 2.62 15.53
N THR A 126 -39.94 1.87 15.02
CA THR A 126 -40.50 0.65 15.66
C THR A 126 -39.85 -0.65 15.18
N THR A 127 -38.99 -0.59 14.16
CA THR A 127 -38.41 -1.76 13.49
C THR A 127 -36.89 -1.63 13.34
N VAL A 128 -36.21 -2.75 13.15
CA VAL A 128 -34.79 -2.78 12.82
C VAL A 128 -34.64 -3.08 11.33
N SER A 129 -33.97 -2.20 10.60
CA SER A 129 -33.59 -2.40 9.20
C SER A 129 -32.14 -2.86 9.09
N GLN A 130 -31.85 -3.75 8.14
CA GLN A 130 -30.46 -4.11 7.79
C GLN A 130 -29.93 -3.19 6.68
N PHE A 131 -28.63 -2.89 6.73
CA PHE A 131 -27.93 -2.17 5.67
C PHE A 131 -26.63 -2.87 5.29
N GLN A 132 -26.18 -2.62 4.06
CA GLN A 132 -24.93 -3.12 3.52
C GLN A 132 -24.24 -2.02 2.70
N ILE A 133 -22.93 -1.89 2.84
CA ILE A 133 -22.07 -1.05 2.01
C ILE A 133 -21.00 -1.97 1.41
N SER A 134 -20.91 -2.04 0.09
CA SER A 134 -19.97 -2.92 -0.64
C SER A 134 -19.12 -2.19 -1.68
N THR A 135 -19.28 -0.88 -1.82
CA THR A 135 -18.57 -0.03 -2.79
C THR A 135 -18.28 1.35 -2.18
N GLY A 136 -17.49 2.19 -2.86
CA GLY A 136 -17.20 3.56 -2.42
C GLY A 136 -16.14 3.69 -1.31
N PHE A 137 -15.49 2.58 -0.94
CA PHE A 137 -14.39 2.55 0.01
C PHE A 137 -13.09 3.11 -0.59
N VAL A 138 -12.28 3.78 0.23
CA VAL A 138 -10.94 4.26 -0.12
C VAL A 138 -9.89 3.73 0.84
N VAL A 139 -8.62 3.67 0.42
CA VAL A 139 -7.50 3.38 1.33
C VAL A 139 -7.35 4.53 2.32
N GLY A 140 -7.10 4.20 3.59
CA GLY A 140 -7.01 5.17 4.68
C GLY A 140 -8.39 5.48 5.28
N LYS A 141 -8.64 6.76 5.59
CA LYS A 141 -9.84 7.20 6.30
C LYS A 141 -11.07 7.16 5.41
N ASN A 142 -12.09 6.43 5.85
CA ASN A 142 -13.41 6.38 5.26
C ASN A 142 -14.43 7.09 6.17
N THR A 143 -15.46 7.68 5.57
CA THR A 143 -16.54 8.37 6.28
C THR A 143 -17.88 7.78 5.88
N ILE A 144 -18.69 7.39 6.87
CA ILE A 144 -20.09 6.99 6.68
C ILE A 144 -20.99 8.11 7.21
N GLU A 145 -21.92 8.57 6.38
CA GLU A 145 -22.94 9.54 6.74
C GLU A 145 -24.33 8.88 6.68
N PHE A 146 -25.07 8.94 7.79
CA PHE A 146 -26.46 8.52 7.86
C PHE A 146 -27.35 9.76 7.81
N LYS A 147 -28.09 9.94 6.71
CA LYS A 147 -28.98 11.08 6.53
C LYS A 147 -30.35 10.75 7.12
N VAL A 148 -30.66 11.28 8.30
CA VAL A 148 -31.92 11.07 9.00
C VAL A 148 -32.87 12.24 8.71
N ASN A 149 -34.09 11.93 8.30
CA ASN A 149 -35.15 12.92 8.13
C ASN A 149 -36.06 12.94 9.36
N ASN A 150 -36.31 14.14 9.90
CA ASN A 150 -37.34 14.38 10.90
C ASN A 150 -38.43 15.27 10.32
N SER A 151 -39.64 14.74 10.22
CA SER A 151 -40.83 15.40 9.68
C SER A 151 -41.56 16.19 10.76
N ASN A 152 -41.49 15.73 12.02
CA ASN A 152 -41.99 16.42 13.22
C ASN A 152 -41.70 15.59 14.49
N GLY A 153 -41.45 16.25 15.63
CA GLY A 153 -41.43 15.59 16.94
C GLY A 153 -40.11 14.88 17.23
N PRO A 154 -40.14 13.67 17.85
CA PRO A 154 -38.95 12.90 18.21
C PRO A 154 -38.04 12.61 17.01
N THR A 155 -36.72 12.60 17.23
CA THR A 155 -35.76 12.20 16.19
C THR A 155 -34.53 11.55 16.80
N GLY A 156 -33.96 10.61 16.07
CA GLY A 156 -32.72 9.95 16.48
C GLY A 156 -32.24 8.91 15.47
N LEU A 157 -31.04 8.42 15.74
CA LEU A 157 -30.42 7.29 15.03
C LEU A 157 -29.97 6.26 16.06
N ARG A 158 -30.16 4.99 15.74
CA ARG A 158 -29.52 3.89 16.46
C ARG A 158 -28.86 2.96 15.46
N ILE A 159 -27.54 2.82 15.54
CA ILE A 159 -26.77 1.82 14.79
C ILE A 159 -26.46 0.66 15.73
N HIS A 160 -26.72 -0.56 15.26
CA HIS A 160 -26.52 -1.79 16.00
C HIS A 160 -25.84 -2.83 15.11
N SER A 161 -25.10 -3.76 15.74
CA SER A 161 -24.40 -4.86 15.07
C SER A 161 -23.60 -4.44 13.84
N ILE A 162 -23.06 -3.22 13.81
CA ILE A 162 -22.22 -2.79 12.69
C ILE A 162 -20.91 -3.55 12.74
N THR A 163 -20.61 -4.22 11.64
CA THR A 163 -19.36 -4.97 11.45
C THR A 163 -18.90 -4.77 10.03
N GLY A 164 -17.58 -4.89 9.82
CA GLY A 164 -17.02 -4.84 8.49
C GLY A 164 -15.89 -5.82 8.34
N THR A 165 -15.72 -6.31 7.13
CA THR A 165 -14.58 -7.11 6.72
C THR A 165 -13.92 -6.49 5.49
N TYR A 166 -12.64 -6.79 5.33
CA TYR A 166 -11.89 -6.46 4.12
C TYR A 166 -10.94 -7.58 3.77
N THR A 167 -10.64 -7.73 2.49
CA THR A 167 -9.56 -8.61 2.03
C THR A 167 -8.33 -7.75 1.84
N PRO A 168 -7.24 -7.93 2.63
CA PRO A 168 -5.99 -7.22 2.40
C PRO A 168 -5.54 -7.50 0.97
N ALA A 169 -5.32 -6.44 0.19
CA ALA A 169 -4.63 -6.59 -1.07
C ALA A 169 -3.17 -6.79 -0.73
N LEU A 170 -2.55 -7.83 -1.30
CA LEU A 170 -1.10 -7.94 -1.27
C LEU A 170 -0.55 -6.73 -2.02
N SER A 171 0.05 -5.78 -1.31
CA SER A 171 0.90 -4.79 -1.96
C SER A 171 2.12 -5.54 -2.46
N THR A 172 2.11 -5.96 -3.73
CA THR A 172 3.32 -6.46 -4.34
C THR A 172 4.20 -5.24 -4.61
N VAL A 173 5.30 -5.14 -3.86
CA VAL A 173 6.27 -4.08 -4.05
C VAL A 173 7.23 -4.55 -5.14
N GLY A 174 7.12 -3.93 -6.31
CA GLY A 174 8.15 -4.03 -7.34
C GLY A 174 9.43 -3.42 -6.81
N LYS A 175 10.57 -4.06 -7.08
CA LYS A 175 11.87 -3.57 -6.60
C LYS A 175 12.91 -3.58 -7.69
N ILE A 176 13.76 -2.56 -7.72
CA ILE A 176 14.87 -2.46 -8.66
C ILE A 176 16.13 -2.17 -7.86
N VAL A 177 17.19 -2.92 -8.13
CA VAL A 177 18.56 -2.56 -7.75
C VAL A 177 19.30 -2.25 -9.04
N ILE A 178 19.80 -1.03 -9.14
CA ILE A 178 20.48 -0.51 -10.32
C ILE A 178 21.96 -0.38 -9.97
N ASN A 179 22.83 -0.95 -10.79
CA ASN A 179 24.28 -0.88 -10.60
C ASN A 179 24.93 -0.26 -11.84
N ALA A 180 25.73 0.77 -11.64
CA ALA A 180 26.46 1.44 -12.71
C ALA A 180 27.39 0.50 -13.48
N ASP A 181 27.79 -0.62 -12.88
CA ASP A 181 28.93 -1.42 -13.31
C ASP A 181 28.73 -2.94 -13.14
N GLU A 182 28.90 -3.69 -14.23
CA GLU A 182 28.79 -5.15 -14.28
C GLU A 182 29.95 -5.86 -13.58
N TRP A 183 31.10 -5.22 -13.42
CA TRP A 183 32.25 -5.81 -12.74
C TRP A 183 31.97 -6.11 -11.27
N THR A 184 31.05 -5.38 -10.64
CA THR A 184 30.69 -5.54 -9.22
C THR A 184 30.36 -6.99 -8.84
N LEU A 185 29.60 -7.70 -9.70
CA LEU A 185 29.19 -9.10 -9.46
C LEU A 185 29.92 -10.12 -10.36
N SER A 186 30.89 -9.65 -11.15
CA SER A 186 31.74 -10.53 -11.96
C SER A 186 32.59 -11.45 -11.08
N ASP A 187 33.06 -12.56 -11.64
CA ASP A 187 34.01 -13.47 -10.96
C ASP A 187 35.26 -12.73 -10.47
N HIS A 188 35.73 -11.75 -11.23
CA HIS A 188 36.85 -10.91 -10.81
C HIS A 188 36.48 -10.01 -9.64
N GLY A 189 35.38 -9.26 -9.73
CA GLY A 189 34.92 -8.36 -8.68
C GLY A 189 34.67 -9.07 -7.35
N LEU A 190 34.00 -10.22 -7.40
CA LEU A 190 33.76 -11.07 -6.22
C LEU A 190 35.06 -11.68 -5.66
N ASN A 191 36.11 -11.80 -6.47
CA ASN A 191 37.42 -12.28 -6.00
C ASN A 191 38.26 -11.17 -5.35
N VAL A 192 38.24 -9.95 -5.90
CA VAL A 192 39.11 -8.85 -5.45
C VAL A 192 38.47 -7.94 -4.39
N ALA A 193 37.12 -7.92 -4.31
CA ALA A 193 36.37 -7.27 -3.25
C ALA A 193 35.65 -8.34 -2.38
N PRO A 194 36.18 -8.68 -1.19
CA PRO A 194 35.68 -9.79 -0.38
C PRO A 194 34.21 -9.60 0.06
N ASP A 195 33.72 -8.37 0.13
CA ASP A 195 32.34 -8.08 0.54
C ASP A 195 31.33 -8.21 -0.62
N GLY A 196 31.78 -8.39 -1.86
CA GLY A 196 30.91 -8.51 -3.03
C GLY A 196 29.96 -9.71 -2.93
N THR A 197 30.42 -10.81 -2.31
CA THR A 197 29.57 -11.97 -2.01
C THR A 197 28.44 -11.60 -1.05
N GLN A 198 28.73 -10.84 0.00
CA GLN A 198 27.71 -10.40 0.95
C GLN A 198 26.71 -9.43 0.28
N PHE A 199 27.19 -8.54 -0.59
CA PHE A 199 26.32 -7.66 -1.37
C PHE A 199 25.35 -8.44 -2.28
N ALA A 200 25.82 -9.50 -2.95
CA ALA A 200 24.97 -10.39 -3.73
C ALA A 200 23.86 -11.05 -2.89
N LEU A 201 24.19 -11.51 -1.67
CA LEU A 201 23.23 -12.06 -0.72
C LEU A 201 22.25 -10.98 -0.21
N ASN A 202 22.72 -9.77 0.01
CA ASN A 202 21.88 -8.66 0.44
C ASN A 202 20.87 -8.25 -0.66
N ILE A 203 21.24 -8.33 -1.94
CA ILE A 203 20.29 -8.14 -3.05
C ILE A 203 19.19 -9.20 -3.00
N ALA A 204 19.55 -10.48 -2.84
CA ALA A 204 18.57 -11.56 -2.75
C ALA A 204 17.63 -11.34 -1.55
N ASN A 205 18.17 -11.03 -0.37
CA ASN A 205 17.38 -10.72 0.83
C ASN A 205 16.50 -9.46 0.63
N TYR A 206 17.00 -8.45 -0.07
CA TYR A 206 16.21 -7.25 -0.40
C TYR A 206 15.00 -7.59 -1.30
N PHE A 207 15.13 -8.58 -2.19
CA PHE A 207 14.06 -9.03 -3.08
C PHE A 207 13.04 -9.97 -2.43
N VAL A 208 13.50 -10.96 -1.65
CA VAL A 208 12.64 -12.04 -1.14
C VAL A 208 12.64 -12.22 0.38
N GLY A 209 13.35 -11.36 1.11
CA GLY A 209 13.54 -11.49 2.55
C GLY A 209 14.24 -12.80 2.91
N ASN A 210 13.82 -13.43 4.01
CA ASN A 210 14.38 -14.69 4.52
C ASN A 210 13.93 -15.94 3.72
N GLN A 211 13.30 -15.78 2.56
CA GLN A 211 12.79 -16.88 1.74
C GLN A 211 13.80 -17.29 0.66
N ASN A 212 13.69 -18.53 0.18
CA ASN A 212 14.47 -18.98 -0.97
C ASN A 212 13.83 -18.47 -2.27
N GLY A 213 14.45 -17.47 -2.90
CA GLY A 213 14.02 -16.96 -4.21
C GLY A 213 14.37 -17.86 -5.40
N LYS A 214 13.59 -17.72 -6.46
CA LYS A 214 13.84 -18.24 -7.80
C LYS A 214 14.27 -17.11 -8.74
N PHE A 215 15.55 -17.07 -9.06
CA PHE A 215 16.16 -16.02 -9.86
C PHE A 215 16.57 -16.51 -11.26
N HIS A 216 16.49 -15.61 -12.23
CA HIS A 216 16.96 -15.86 -13.59
C HIS A 216 17.85 -14.73 -14.10
N VAL A 217 19.01 -15.09 -14.64
CA VAL A 217 19.90 -14.18 -15.37
C VAL A 217 19.48 -14.14 -16.83
N LEU A 218 18.84 -13.03 -17.22
CA LEU A 218 18.46 -12.75 -18.60
C LEU A 218 19.55 -11.90 -19.26
N SER A 219 20.75 -12.48 -19.38
CA SER A 219 21.94 -11.81 -19.91
C SER A 219 22.98 -12.85 -20.34
N ASN A 220 23.82 -12.48 -21.32
CA ASN A 220 25.06 -13.18 -21.68
C ASN A 220 26.31 -12.48 -21.10
N ASN A 221 26.15 -11.36 -20.41
CA ASN A 221 27.25 -10.57 -19.89
C ASN A 221 28.02 -11.33 -18.78
N PHE A 222 29.35 -11.25 -18.80
CA PHE A 222 30.22 -11.96 -17.86
C PHE A 222 30.01 -11.54 -16.39
N GLY A 223 29.59 -10.29 -16.16
CA GLY A 223 29.26 -9.76 -14.83
C GLY A 223 28.11 -10.47 -14.13
N LEU A 224 27.26 -11.17 -14.90
CA LEU A 224 26.11 -11.92 -14.35
C LEU A 224 26.18 -13.43 -14.61
N THR A 225 26.97 -13.86 -15.60
CA THR A 225 27.01 -15.28 -16.03
C THR A 225 28.18 -16.08 -15.45
N GLY A 226 29.06 -15.42 -14.70
CA GLY A 226 30.20 -16.01 -13.96
C GLY A 226 29.80 -17.11 -12.96
N ALA A 227 30.77 -17.93 -12.58
CA ALA A 227 30.52 -19.08 -11.71
C ALA A 227 30.31 -18.67 -10.24
N SER A 228 31.01 -17.64 -9.78
CA SER A 228 31.04 -17.20 -8.38
C SER A 228 29.66 -16.70 -7.93
N LEU A 229 29.03 -15.83 -8.71
CA LEU A 229 27.67 -15.34 -8.40
C LEU A 229 26.66 -16.50 -8.34
N ALA A 230 26.72 -17.43 -9.29
CA ALA A 230 25.87 -18.61 -9.30
C ALA A 230 26.07 -19.46 -8.04
N THR A 231 27.33 -19.75 -7.68
CA THR A 231 27.67 -20.51 -6.47
C THR A 231 27.19 -19.82 -5.19
N VAL A 232 27.35 -18.50 -5.07
CA VAL A 232 26.87 -17.73 -3.93
C VAL A 232 25.35 -17.90 -3.77
N MET A 233 24.61 -17.72 -4.86
CA MET A 233 23.15 -17.79 -4.85
C MET A 233 22.64 -19.22 -4.57
N THR A 234 23.23 -20.23 -5.19
CA THR A 234 22.80 -21.63 -4.96
C THR A 234 23.17 -22.13 -3.57
N ASN A 235 24.33 -21.73 -3.04
CA ASN A 235 24.73 -22.09 -1.66
C ASN A 235 23.82 -21.45 -0.61
N ALA A 236 23.24 -20.28 -0.91
CA ALA A 236 22.23 -19.63 -0.08
C ALA A 236 20.83 -20.29 -0.19
N GLY A 237 20.66 -21.31 -1.03
CA GLY A 237 19.41 -22.04 -1.21
C GLY A 237 18.48 -21.49 -2.29
N HIS A 238 18.92 -20.48 -3.04
CA HIS A 238 18.14 -19.92 -4.15
C HIS A 238 18.17 -20.84 -5.39
N THR A 239 17.08 -20.84 -6.14
CA THR A 239 17.08 -21.43 -7.49
C THR A 239 17.69 -20.40 -8.43
N TRP A 240 18.80 -20.76 -9.08
CA TRP A 240 19.53 -19.86 -9.98
C TRP A 240 19.57 -20.44 -11.41
N THR A 241 19.02 -19.70 -12.37
CA THR A 241 19.01 -20.08 -13.79
C THR A 241 19.60 -18.95 -14.63
N LYS A 242 20.08 -19.25 -15.84
CA LYS A 242 20.68 -18.25 -16.74
C LYS A 242 20.42 -18.57 -18.20
N GLY A 243 20.42 -17.54 -19.04
CA GLY A 243 20.39 -17.63 -20.50
C GLY A 243 19.28 -16.80 -21.13
N MET A 244 19.44 -16.47 -22.42
CA MET A 244 18.47 -15.68 -23.18
C MET A 244 17.33 -16.52 -23.80
N ASN A 245 17.22 -17.80 -23.43
CA ASN A 245 16.36 -18.79 -24.08
C ASN A 245 14.97 -18.92 -23.46
N ILE A 246 14.50 -17.88 -22.75
CA ILE A 246 13.13 -17.77 -22.26
C ILE A 246 12.36 -16.75 -23.10
N SER A 247 11.03 -16.89 -23.15
CA SER A 247 10.21 -15.84 -23.76
C SER A 247 10.24 -14.58 -22.90
N VAL A 248 10.47 -13.42 -23.51
CA VAL A 248 10.46 -12.13 -22.81
C VAL A 248 9.05 -11.55 -22.85
N ASN A 249 8.22 -11.95 -21.89
CA ASN A 249 6.88 -11.40 -21.66
C ASN A 249 6.52 -11.48 -20.17
N LEU A 250 5.52 -10.72 -19.75
CA LEU A 250 5.11 -10.62 -18.35
C LEU A 250 4.84 -11.99 -17.71
N ALA A 251 4.03 -12.82 -18.38
CA ALA A 251 3.66 -14.16 -17.87
C ALA A 251 4.86 -15.08 -17.63
N THR A 252 5.95 -14.93 -18.40
CA THR A 252 7.18 -15.70 -18.21
C THR A 252 8.02 -15.11 -17.07
N LEU A 253 8.21 -13.79 -17.04
CA LEU A 253 9.01 -13.15 -15.99
C LEU A 253 8.38 -13.30 -14.61
N GLN A 254 7.04 -13.29 -14.51
CA GLN A 254 6.29 -13.54 -13.26
C GLN A 254 6.49 -14.94 -12.66
N GLN A 255 7.11 -15.87 -13.38
CA GLN A 255 7.48 -17.18 -12.83
C GLN A 255 8.78 -17.14 -12.01
N TYR A 256 9.44 -15.99 -11.93
CA TYR A 256 10.67 -15.76 -11.19
C TYR A 256 10.44 -14.69 -10.12
N ASP A 257 11.06 -14.88 -8.96
CA ASP A 257 11.07 -13.90 -7.89
C ASP A 257 12.00 -12.73 -8.18
N GLY A 258 12.93 -12.87 -9.12
CA GLY A 258 13.71 -11.74 -9.62
C GLY A 258 14.49 -12.06 -10.88
N ILE A 259 14.71 -11.02 -11.68
CA ILE A 259 15.45 -11.06 -12.94
C ILE A 259 16.74 -10.25 -12.78
N PHE A 260 17.88 -10.87 -13.09
CA PHE A 260 19.18 -10.20 -13.19
C PHE A 260 19.48 -9.94 -14.66
N ILE A 261 19.78 -8.71 -15.02
CA ILE A 261 19.94 -8.29 -16.42
C ILE A 261 21.04 -7.22 -16.58
N GLY A 262 21.67 -7.22 -17.75
CA GLY A 262 22.70 -6.25 -18.14
C GLY A 262 23.29 -6.61 -19.50
N GLY A 263 23.76 -5.60 -20.24
CA GLY A 263 24.37 -5.79 -21.57
C GLY A 263 23.37 -6.07 -22.69
N ASP A 264 22.73 -7.23 -22.67
CA ASP A 264 21.79 -7.68 -23.72
C ASP A 264 20.41 -7.01 -23.54
N PRO A 265 20.03 -6.01 -24.38
CA PRO A 265 18.80 -5.27 -24.19
C PRO A 265 17.57 -6.12 -24.49
N ILE A 266 16.50 -5.87 -23.73
CA ILE A 266 15.17 -6.42 -23.97
C ILE A 266 14.12 -5.30 -24.05
N ASP A 267 12.88 -5.66 -24.37
CA ASP A 267 11.79 -4.70 -24.35
C ASP A 267 11.61 -4.10 -22.95
N ASN A 268 11.79 -2.79 -22.85
CA ASN A 268 11.69 -2.05 -21.61
C ASN A 268 10.25 -2.09 -21.06
N GLN A 269 9.23 -2.15 -21.92
CA GLN A 269 7.84 -2.21 -21.46
C GLN A 269 7.56 -3.48 -20.67
N VAL A 270 8.11 -4.62 -21.08
CA VAL A 270 7.96 -5.88 -20.34
C VAL A 270 8.60 -5.79 -18.95
N LEU A 271 9.75 -5.12 -18.80
CA LEU A 271 10.38 -4.90 -17.49
C LEU A 271 9.57 -3.93 -16.62
N ILE A 272 9.04 -2.86 -17.21
CA ILE A 272 8.16 -1.90 -16.51
C ILE A 272 6.95 -2.64 -15.97
N GLU A 273 6.23 -3.38 -16.83
CA GLU A 273 5.06 -4.17 -16.43
C GLU A 273 5.39 -5.21 -15.37
N TYR A 274 6.54 -5.90 -15.52
CA TYR A 274 6.98 -6.90 -14.55
C TYR A 274 7.18 -6.28 -13.16
N VAL A 275 7.92 -5.16 -13.05
CA VAL A 275 8.11 -4.45 -11.77
C VAL A 275 6.79 -3.88 -11.25
N GLN A 276 5.95 -3.31 -12.11
CA GLN A 276 4.63 -2.78 -11.72
C GLN A 276 3.68 -3.86 -11.15
N ASN A 277 3.92 -5.13 -11.48
CA ASN A 277 3.20 -6.28 -10.94
C ASN A 277 4.01 -7.03 -9.87
N GLY A 278 4.91 -6.32 -9.16
CA GLY A 278 5.64 -6.88 -8.01
C GLY A 278 6.90 -7.67 -8.35
N GLY A 279 7.33 -7.63 -9.61
CA GLY A 279 8.60 -8.21 -10.05
C GLY A 279 9.80 -7.47 -9.48
N LYS A 280 10.93 -8.18 -9.40
CA LYS A 280 12.18 -7.61 -8.90
C LYS A 280 13.28 -7.69 -9.94
N VAL A 281 14.01 -6.60 -10.14
CA VAL A 281 15.02 -6.49 -11.19
C VAL A 281 16.35 -6.04 -10.59
N TYR A 282 17.40 -6.82 -10.80
CA TYR A 282 18.76 -6.31 -10.70
C TYR A 282 19.22 -5.94 -12.10
N LEU A 283 19.57 -4.67 -12.32
CA LEU A 283 20.07 -4.17 -13.60
C LEU A 283 21.49 -3.65 -13.42
N CYS A 284 22.44 -4.12 -14.22
CA CYS A 284 23.78 -3.52 -14.33
C CYS A 284 24.05 -2.93 -15.72
N ALA A 285 24.79 -1.82 -15.76
CA ALA A 285 25.38 -1.22 -16.95
C ALA A 285 26.92 -1.28 -16.89
N GLY A 286 27.62 -0.51 -17.74
CA GLY A 286 29.08 -0.52 -17.82
C GLY A 286 29.64 -1.54 -18.80
N THR A 287 28.78 -2.28 -19.50
CA THR A 287 29.14 -3.55 -20.15
C THR A 287 30.04 -3.44 -21.37
N GLY A 288 30.31 -2.21 -21.83
CA GLY A 288 31.01 -1.97 -23.09
C GLY A 288 30.13 -2.17 -24.33
N GLN A 289 28.94 -2.79 -24.21
CA GLN A 289 28.10 -3.09 -25.37
C GLN A 289 27.52 -1.83 -26.00
N GLY A 290 27.96 -1.51 -27.23
CA GLY A 290 27.53 -0.32 -27.96
C GLY A 290 28.10 1.01 -27.43
N GLY A 291 28.89 0.97 -26.36
CA GLY A 291 29.45 2.15 -25.68
C GLY A 291 28.46 2.81 -24.72
N SER A 292 28.98 3.72 -23.88
CA SER A 292 28.27 4.29 -22.73
C SER A 292 26.91 4.91 -23.07
N GLN A 293 26.82 5.64 -24.18
CA GLN A 293 25.58 6.32 -24.57
C GLN A 293 24.53 5.35 -25.11
N ALA A 294 24.92 4.35 -25.89
CA ALA A 294 23.99 3.38 -26.44
C ALA A 294 23.43 2.49 -25.33
N GLU A 295 24.27 2.04 -24.41
CA GLU A 295 23.86 1.28 -23.25
C GLU A 295 22.90 2.08 -22.34
N ALA A 296 23.21 3.35 -22.05
CA ALA A 296 22.29 4.21 -21.31
C ALA A 296 20.94 4.31 -22.02
N ASN A 297 20.92 4.48 -23.34
CA ASN A 297 19.67 4.56 -24.12
C ASN A 297 18.87 3.26 -24.08
N ASN A 298 19.52 2.10 -24.03
CA ASN A 298 18.86 0.79 -23.96
C ASN A 298 18.02 0.62 -22.69
N TRP A 299 18.40 1.27 -21.58
CA TRP A 299 17.77 1.07 -20.27
C TRP A 299 17.03 2.29 -19.74
N ASN A 300 17.28 3.48 -20.28
CA ASN A 300 16.72 4.72 -19.73
C ASN A 300 15.20 4.83 -19.89
N THR A 301 14.57 4.09 -20.82
CA THR A 301 13.10 4.01 -20.88
C THR A 301 12.55 3.30 -19.64
N PHE A 302 13.13 2.15 -19.26
CA PHE A 302 12.79 1.43 -18.03
C PHE A 302 13.10 2.25 -16.78
N LEU A 303 14.32 2.80 -16.67
CA LEU A 303 14.72 3.56 -15.48
C LEU A 303 13.89 4.83 -15.27
N ALA A 304 13.56 5.56 -16.33
CA ALA A 304 12.77 6.77 -16.23
C ALA A 304 11.36 6.52 -15.69
N ALA A 305 10.80 5.32 -15.92
CA ALA A 305 9.50 4.93 -15.35
C ALA A 305 9.52 4.82 -13.81
N PHE A 306 10.72 4.74 -13.21
CA PHE A 306 10.93 4.63 -11.76
C PHE A 306 11.86 5.73 -11.22
N GLY A 307 11.89 6.89 -11.88
CA GLY A 307 12.57 8.08 -11.36
C GLY A 307 14.10 8.04 -11.43
N LEU A 308 14.70 7.16 -12.24
CA LEU A 308 16.15 7.01 -12.35
C LEU A 308 16.65 7.12 -13.79
N LYS A 309 17.97 7.29 -13.96
CA LYS A 309 18.62 7.35 -15.27
C LYS A 309 20.10 6.96 -15.21
N TYR A 310 20.59 6.24 -16.23
CA TYR A 310 22.01 6.15 -16.54
C TYR A 310 22.51 7.35 -17.35
N GLN A 311 23.68 7.85 -16.99
CA GLN A 311 24.43 8.85 -17.76
C GLN A 311 25.09 8.19 -18.97
N GLY A 312 25.19 8.94 -20.07
CA GLY A 312 25.73 8.43 -21.35
C GLY A 312 27.25 8.42 -21.45
N THR A 313 27.98 8.47 -20.34
CA THR A 313 29.44 8.54 -20.27
C THR A 313 29.95 7.63 -19.17
N TYR A 314 31.03 6.89 -19.44
CA TYR A 314 31.67 6.09 -18.41
C TYR A 314 32.40 6.97 -17.39
N ASN A 315 32.27 6.62 -16.12
CA ASN A 315 32.68 7.47 -15.01
C ASN A 315 34.18 7.36 -14.65
N GLY A 316 34.90 6.39 -15.21
CA GLY A 316 36.32 6.16 -14.95
C GLY A 316 36.64 5.70 -13.52
N ILE A 317 35.63 5.36 -12.72
CA ILE A 317 35.79 4.94 -11.33
C ILE A 317 36.24 3.49 -11.31
N SER A 318 37.37 3.18 -10.66
CA SER A 318 37.92 1.82 -10.62
C SER A 318 38.53 1.43 -9.28
N GLY A 319 38.52 0.13 -8.98
CA GLY A 319 39.03 -0.46 -7.74
C GLY A 319 37.95 -0.72 -6.70
N ASN A 320 38.38 -1.00 -5.46
CA ASN A 320 37.48 -1.25 -4.33
C ASN A 320 37.01 0.08 -3.73
N ILE A 321 35.78 0.47 -4.05
CA ILE A 321 35.20 1.75 -3.65
C ILE A 321 34.42 1.56 -2.33
N PRO A 322 34.68 2.39 -1.28
CA PRO A 322 33.95 2.32 -0.02
C PRO A 322 32.47 2.71 -0.16
N VAL A 323 31.56 1.93 0.42
CA VAL A 323 30.12 2.22 0.35
C VAL A 323 29.77 3.52 1.08
N SER A 324 28.96 4.38 0.44
CA SER A 324 28.63 5.70 1.00
C SER A 324 27.50 5.68 2.04
N LYS A 325 26.67 4.63 2.07
CA LYS A 325 25.53 4.50 3.02
C LYS A 325 25.52 3.13 3.70
N PRO A 326 26.48 2.83 4.60
CA PRO A 326 26.65 1.49 5.18
C PRO A 326 25.44 0.97 5.97
N ASN A 327 24.52 1.84 6.38
CA ASN A 327 23.29 1.45 7.08
C ASN A 327 22.15 0.99 6.15
N HIS A 328 22.28 1.19 4.84
CA HIS A 328 21.28 0.71 3.89
C HIS A 328 21.30 -0.83 3.85
N PRO A 329 20.14 -1.52 3.76
CA PRO A 329 20.09 -2.99 3.82
C PRO A 329 20.97 -3.71 2.80
N LEU A 330 21.16 -3.12 1.61
CA LEU A 330 22.08 -3.67 0.60
C LEU A 330 23.54 -3.74 1.07
N PHE A 331 23.93 -2.93 2.05
CA PHE A 331 25.31 -2.83 2.52
C PHE A 331 25.53 -3.38 3.93
N ALA A 332 24.56 -4.13 4.47
CA ALA A 332 24.75 -4.85 5.72
C ALA A 332 25.96 -5.80 5.61
N GLY A 333 27.03 -5.54 6.37
CA GLY A 333 28.27 -6.31 6.30
C GLY A 333 29.11 -6.06 5.04
N VAL A 334 28.84 -4.98 4.29
CA VAL A 334 29.59 -4.59 3.08
C VAL A 334 30.28 -3.26 3.34
N THR A 335 31.59 -3.22 3.16
CA THR A 335 32.40 -2.00 3.36
C THR A 335 32.91 -1.43 2.03
N THR A 336 33.25 -2.30 1.07
CA THR A 336 33.72 -1.88 -0.27
C THR A 336 33.10 -2.75 -1.36
N LEU A 337 32.98 -2.19 -2.56
CA LEU A 337 32.57 -2.92 -3.76
C LEU A 337 33.53 -2.60 -4.90
N TYR A 338 33.87 -3.61 -5.70
CA TYR A 338 34.71 -3.42 -6.88
C TYR A 338 33.93 -2.67 -7.96
N GLN A 339 34.60 -1.72 -8.61
CA GLN A 339 34.12 -0.98 -9.78
C GLN A 339 35.24 -0.97 -10.84
N ASN A 340 34.87 -0.85 -12.10
CA ASN A 340 35.75 -0.67 -13.25
C ASN A 340 35.03 0.05 -14.41
N SER A 341 34.73 1.34 -14.18
CA SER A 341 34.28 2.31 -15.18
C SER A 341 32.89 2.05 -15.78
N GLY A 342 31.84 2.19 -14.96
CA GLY A 342 30.44 2.06 -15.36
C GLY A 342 29.72 3.36 -15.79
N ASN A 343 28.41 3.26 -16.03
CA ASN A 343 27.52 4.39 -16.29
C ASN A 343 26.95 4.96 -14.99
N SER A 344 27.33 6.17 -14.59
CA SER A 344 26.80 6.79 -13.37
C SER A 344 25.27 6.92 -13.40
N ILE A 345 24.65 6.78 -12.24
CA ILE A 345 23.20 6.86 -12.06
C ILE A 345 22.81 8.25 -11.57
N THR A 346 21.68 8.75 -12.04
CA THR A 346 21.06 10.00 -11.57
C THR A 346 19.65 9.74 -11.11
N ASP A 347 19.33 10.34 -9.97
CA ASP A 347 17.98 10.42 -9.45
C ASP A 347 17.24 11.59 -10.11
N LEU A 348 16.15 11.28 -10.82
CA LEU A 348 15.30 12.24 -11.51
C LEU A 348 14.16 12.75 -10.61
N GLN A 349 13.92 12.11 -9.47
CA GLN A 349 12.80 12.34 -8.56
C GLN A 349 13.30 12.33 -7.11
N SER A 350 14.23 13.20 -6.77
CA SER A 350 14.90 13.19 -5.47
C SER A 350 13.99 13.51 -4.26
N ASP A 351 12.76 13.96 -4.52
CA ASP A 351 11.70 14.19 -3.53
C ASP A 351 10.84 12.94 -3.27
N SER A 352 10.92 11.93 -4.13
CA SER A 352 10.25 10.66 -3.99
C SER A 352 10.95 9.79 -2.93
N SER A 353 10.16 9.15 -2.07
CA SER A 353 10.68 8.11 -1.16
C SER A 353 10.84 6.75 -1.82
N LEU A 354 10.47 6.62 -3.10
CA LEU A 354 10.45 5.36 -3.83
C LEU A 354 11.70 5.13 -4.68
N ASN A 355 12.61 6.08 -4.78
CA ASN A 355 13.86 5.94 -5.51
C ASN A 355 14.98 6.66 -4.75
N GLU A 356 16.19 6.11 -4.78
CA GLU A 356 17.31 6.66 -4.03
C GLU A 356 18.65 6.22 -4.64
N ILE A 357 19.62 7.14 -4.75
CA ILE A 357 21.03 6.74 -4.91
C ILE A 357 21.58 6.28 -3.56
N VAL A 358 21.85 5.00 -3.42
CA VAL A 358 22.29 4.38 -2.16
C VAL A 358 23.81 4.26 -2.06
N PHE A 359 24.52 4.30 -3.18
CA PHE A 359 25.97 4.29 -3.23
C PHE A 359 26.49 5.36 -4.20
N ASN A 360 27.34 6.26 -3.72
CA ASN A 360 28.07 7.24 -4.52
C ASN A 360 29.58 7.13 -4.29
N ASP A 361 30.38 7.56 -5.27
CA ASP A 361 31.81 7.78 -5.06
C ASP A 361 32.08 9.05 -4.23
N SER A 362 33.36 9.34 -3.98
CA SER A 362 33.78 10.53 -3.24
C SER A 362 33.45 11.86 -3.94
N ASN A 363 33.16 11.84 -5.23
CA ASN A 363 32.77 13.01 -6.02
C ASN A 363 31.24 13.14 -6.18
N GLY A 364 30.46 12.25 -5.55
CA GLY A 364 29.00 12.26 -5.62
C GLY A 364 28.41 11.63 -6.88
N GLN A 365 29.19 10.86 -7.65
CA GLN A 365 28.68 10.08 -8.78
C GLN A 365 27.94 8.84 -8.29
N GLY A 366 26.69 8.65 -8.71
CA GLY A 366 25.88 7.51 -8.32
C GLY A 366 26.35 6.19 -8.94
N LEU A 367 26.63 5.21 -8.08
CA LEU A 367 27.12 3.87 -8.43
C LEU A 367 26.06 2.79 -8.24
N ILE A 368 25.26 2.87 -7.17
CA ILE A 368 24.12 1.96 -6.96
C ILE A 368 22.92 2.79 -6.53
N ALA A 369 21.77 2.47 -7.12
CA ALA A 369 20.48 3.05 -6.76
C ALA A 369 19.45 1.95 -6.50
N THR A 370 18.41 2.31 -5.77
CA THR A 370 17.21 1.49 -5.61
C THR A 370 15.99 2.24 -6.12
N ALA A 371 15.00 1.49 -6.61
CA ALA A 371 13.67 2.01 -6.83
C ALA A 371 12.61 0.97 -6.43
N GLU A 372 11.47 1.44 -5.96
CA GLU A 372 10.32 0.62 -5.58
C GLU A 372 9.07 1.08 -6.32
N PHE A 373 8.19 0.14 -6.62
CA PHE A 373 6.85 0.44 -7.13
C PHE A 373 5.83 -0.24 -6.24
N ILE A 374 4.99 0.57 -5.60
CA ILE A 374 3.89 0.07 -4.79
C ILE A 374 2.67 0.05 -5.71
N GLN A 375 2.26 -1.14 -6.14
CA GLN A 375 1.02 -1.29 -6.89
C GLN A 375 -0.14 -0.92 -5.96
N THR A 376 -0.67 0.28 -6.11
CA THR A 376 -1.97 0.64 -5.52
C THR A 376 -3.03 -0.12 -6.30
N PRO A 377 -3.92 -0.89 -5.66
CA PRO A 377 -5.07 -1.46 -6.35
C PRO A 377 -5.82 -0.34 -7.10
N PRO A 378 -6.46 -0.64 -8.23
CA PRO A 378 -7.35 0.32 -8.87
C PRO A 378 -8.33 0.83 -7.80
N THR A 379 -8.42 2.15 -7.69
CA THR A 379 -9.44 2.78 -6.84
C THR A 379 -10.79 2.25 -7.34
N PRO A 380 -11.60 1.60 -6.50
CA PRO A 380 -12.84 0.96 -6.92
C PRO A 380 -13.85 1.97 -7.50
#